data_AF-A0A936PFC2-F1
#
_entry.id   AF-A0A936PFC2-F1
#
_cell.length_a   1.000
_cell.length_b   1.000
_cell.length_c   1.000
_cell.angle_alpha   90.00
_cell.angle_beta   90.00
_cell.angle_gamma   90.00
#
_symmetry.space_group_name_H-M   'P 1'
#
loop_
_entity.id
_entity.type
_entity.pdbx_description
1 polymer ?
#
loop_
_entity_poly.entity_id
_entity_poly.type
_entity_poly.pdbx_seq_one_letter_code
_entity_poly.pdbx_strand_id
1 'polypeptide(L)'
;MIYDEELTDLPAYTEWGYNTFGAYYDREVFISNESAVPAKAIVTDGSMSFVLNGHKGAYYYYDESNQMSLTLRLPGFLPDNYTGLIALNDTIIDLASPDCQVIIEIAGTPVESFSIISGGFQFKRAQHLFVDKMQVEVILSGYFEFRALINGQPVTITDGRFDVGIGPDNFYNY
;
A
#
# COMPACT_ATOMS: atom_id res chain seq x y z
N MET A 1 0.67 -12.06 -11.79
CA MET A 1 0.86 -12.18 -10.34
C MET A 1 1.52 -13.52 -10.04
N ILE A 2 2.48 -13.55 -9.13
CA ILE A 2 3.01 -14.80 -8.54
C ILE A 2 2.35 -14.94 -7.18
N TYR A 3 1.78 -16.10 -6.87
CA TYR A 3 1.09 -16.36 -5.61
C TYR A 3 2.06 -16.90 -4.55
N ASP A 4 1.76 -16.60 -3.29
CA ASP A 4 2.46 -17.18 -2.15
C ASP A 4 2.19 -18.70 -2.07
N GLU A 5 3.20 -19.49 -1.71
CA GLU A 5 3.10 -20.95 -1.67
C GLU A 5 2.23 -21.45 -0.50
N GLU A 6 2.20 -20.70 0.61
CA GLU A 6 1.44 -21.05 1.81
C GLU A 6 0.10 -20.31 1.85
N LEU A 7 0.11 -19.02 1.51
CA LEU A 7 -1.07 -18.15 1.48
C LEU A 7 -1.54 -17.93 0.04
N THR A 8 -2.07 -18.98 -0.58
CA THR A 8 -2.35 -19.03 -2.04
C THR A 8 -3.29 -17.96 -2.57
N ASP A 9 -4.05 -17.28 -1.70
CA ASP A 9 -4.94 -16.18 -2.08
C ASP A 9 -4.22 -14.82 -2.18
N LEU A 10 -2.94 -14.79 -1.83
CA LEU A 10 -2.13 -13.57 -1.70
C LEU A 10 -0.91 -13.64 -2.62
N PRO A 11 -0.41 -12.49 -3.10
CA PRO A 11 0.79 -12.47 -3.92
C PRO A 11 2.04 -12.81 -3.11
N ALA A 12 3.00 -13.48 -3.74
CA ALA A 12 4.30 -13.75 -3.17
C ALA A 12 5.07 -12.44 -2.92
N TYR A 13 5.84 -12.42 -1.84
CA TYR A 13 6.81 -11.36 -1.58
C TYR A 13 8.10 -11.61 -2.36
N THR A 14 8.53 -10.70 -3.24
CA THR A 14 9.69 -10.97 -4.13
C THR A 14 10.80 -9.90 -4.15
N GLU A 15 10.52 -8.66 -3.77
CA GLU A 15 11.43 -7.50 -3.89
C GLU A 15 11.82 -7.13 -5.34
N TRP A 16 11.04 -7.58 -6.34
CA TRP A 16 11.36 -7.43 -7.75
C TRP A 16 10.45 -6.42 -8.47
N GLY A 17 9.50 -5.81 -7.76
CA GLY A 17 8.60 -4.81 -8.32
C GLY A 17 7.54 -5.41 -9.25
N TYR A 18 6.98 -6.58 -8.90
CA TYR A 18 5.93 -7.22 -9.71
C TYR A 18 4.61 -6.45 -9.77
N ASN A 19 4.51 -5.30 -9.11
CA ASN A 19 3.32 -4.46 -9.06
C ASN A 19 2.14 -5.21 -8.45
N THR A 20 2.39 -5.83 -7.29
CA THR A 20 1.41 -6.62 -6.55
C THR A 20 1.40 -6.27 -5.08
N PHE A 21 0.24 -6.32 -4.46
CA PHE A 21 0.11 -6.33 -3.00
C PHE A 21 -1.07 -7.19 -2.59
N GLY A 22 -1.07 -7.63 -1.33
CA GLY A 22 -2.19 -8.35 -0.75
C GLY A 22 -2.18 -8.41 0.76
N ALA A 23 -3.36 -8.36 1.35
CA ALA A 23 -3.61 -8.57 2.78
C ALA A 23 -4.95 -9.29 2.98
N TYR A 24 -5.17 -9.81 4.18
CA TYR A 24 -6.53 -10.13 4.63
C TYR A 24 -7.12 -8.94 5.35
N TYR A 25 -8.31 -8.50 4.93
CA TYR A 25 -9.21 -7.61 5.65
C TYR A 25 -10.25 -8.49 6.36
N ASP A 26 -10.06 -8.71 7.66
CA ASP A 26 -10.67 -9.80 8.44
C ASP A 26 -10.50 -11.17 7.77
N ARG A 27 -11.52 -11.62 7.02
CA ARG A 27 -11.53 -12.91 6.31
C ARG A 27 -11.61 -12.75 4.79
N GLU A 28 -11.65 -11.52 4.30
CA GLU A 28 -11.69 -11.22 2.88
C GLU A 28 -10.30 -10.81 2.40
N VAL A 29 -9.95 -11.19 1.18
CA VAL A 29 -8.72 -10.71 0.55
C VAL A 29 -8.85 -9.22 0.21
N PHE A 30 -7.78 -8.47 0.36
CA PHE A 30 -7.61 -7.13 -0.20
C PHE A 30 -6.35 -7.16 -1.07
N ILE A 31 -6.52 -7.22 -2.39
CA ILE A 31 -5.41 -7.50 -3.32
C ILE A 31 -5.43 -6.58 -4.54
N SER A 32 -4.24 -6.33 -5.10
CA SER A 32 -4.05 -5.65 -6.39
C SER A 32 -4.79 -6.40 -7.52
N ASN A 33 -5.23 -5.66 -8.54
CA ASN A 33 -5.86 -6.21 -9.75
C ASN A 33 -5.26 -5.58 -11.02
N GLU A 34 -5.72 -6.02 -12.19
CA GLU A 34 -5.23 -5.52 -13.48
C GLU A 34 -5.94 -4.22 -13.94
N SER A 35 -7.00 -3.79 -13.26
CA SER A 35 -7.81 -2.63 -13.67
C SER A 35 -7.34 -1.31 -13.07
N ALA A 36 -6.49 -1.33 -12.04
CA ALA A 36 -5.98 -0.14 -11.38
C ALA A 36 -4.46 -0.19 -11.19
N VAL A 37 -3.82 0.99 -11.14
CA VAL A 37 -2.42 1.11 -10.73
C VAL A 37 -2.32 0.70 -9.25
N PRO A 38 -1.57 -0.36 -8.92
CA PRO A 38 -1.63 -1.00 -7.61
C PRO A 38 -1.04 -0.13 -6.50
N ALA A 39 -0.07 0.73 -6.83
CA ALA A 39 0.47 1.69 -5.89
C ALA A 39 0.74 3.07 -6.50
N LYS A 40 0.55 4.11 -5.69
CA LYS A 40 0.88 5.50 -6.02
C LYS A 40 1.62 6.15 -4.85
N ALA A 41 2.53 7.06 -5.16
CA ALA A 41 3.09 7.99 -4.18
C ALA A 41 2.65 9.41 -4.54
N ILE A 42 2.01 10.11 -3.60
CA ILE A 42 1.43 11.43 -3.83
C ILE A 42 2.00 12.38 -2.77
N VAL A 43 2.80 13.35 -3.19
CA VAL A 43 3.33 14.40 -2.34
C VAL A 43 2.44 15.63 -2.48
N THR A 44 1.78 16.01 -1.40
CA THR A 44 0.93 17.21 -1.33
C THR A 44 0.69 17.60 0.13
N ASP A 45 0.39 18.88 0.37
CA ASP A 45 0.04 19.41 1.69
C ASP A 45 1.01 19.01 2.83
N GLY A 46 2.32 19.12 2.59
CA GLY A 46 3.35 18.86 3.62
C GLY A 46 3.54 17.39 3.98
N SER A 47 3.02 16.47 3.17
CA SER A 47 3.09 15.02 3.42
C SER A 47 3.23 14.21 2.13
N MET A 48 3.71 12.97 2.26
CA MET A 48 3.59 11.97 1.21
C MET A 48 2.52 10.95 1.58
N SER A 49 1.63 10.64 0.65
CA SER A 49 0.64 9.56 0.75
C SER A 49 1.09 8.38 -0.10
N PHE A 50 1.29 7.23 0.52
CA PHE A 50 1.50 5.95 -0.15
C PHE A 50 0.16 5.22 -0.23
N VAL A 51 -0.34 5.04 -1.45
CA VAL A 51 -1.67 4.50 -1.72
C VAL A 51 -1.54 3.11 -2.32
N LEU A 52 -2.26 2.13 -1.77
CA LEU A 52 -2.46 0.81 -2.35
C LEU A 52 -3.91 0.72 -2.87
N ASN A 53 -4.09 0.42 -4.16
CA ASN A 53 -5.40 0.33 -4.80
C ASN A 53 -5.69 -1.09 -5.31
N GLY A 54 -6.82 -1.65 -4.91
CA GLY A 54 -7.18 -3.00 -5.31
C GLY A 54 -8.66 -3.27 -5.12
N HIS A 55 -8.97 -4.51 -4.77
CA HIS A 55 -10.33 -4.93 -4.48
C HIS A 55 -10.39 -5.82 -3.25
N LYS A 56 -11.54 -5.79 -2.60
CA LYS A 56 -11.89 -6.64 -1.46
C LYS A 56 -12.74 -7.83 -1.93
N GLY A 57 -12.44 -9.03 -1.43
CA GLY A 57 -13.19 -10.25 -1.70
C GLY A 57 -12.78 -10.97 -3.00
N ALA A 58 -13.06 -12.27 -3.08
CA ALA A 58 -12.43 -13.17 -4.06
C ALA A 58 -13.17 -13.33 -5.41
N TYR A 59 -14.42 -12.85 -5.53
CA TYR A 59 -15.34 -13.39 -6.56
C TYR A 59 -15.65 -12.46 -7.74
N TYR A 60 -15.55 -11.13 -7.61
CA TYR A 60 -15.95 -10.21 -8.68
C TYR A 60 -14.98 -9.03 -8.82
N TYR A 61 -13.94 -9.23 -9.63
CA TYR A 61 -12.92 -8.22 -9.97
C TYR A 61 -13.49 -6.95 -10.64
N TYR A 62 -14.69 -7.03 -11.23
CA TYR A 62 -15.32 -5.92 -11.98
C TYR A 62 -16.44 -5.22 -11.20
N ASP A 63 -16.70 -5.62 -9.97
CA ASP A 63 -17.71 -4.97 -9.15
C ASP A 63 -17.10 -3.74 -8.46
N GLU A 64 -17.54 -2.55 -8.88
CA GLU A 64 -17.09 -1.28 -8.31
C GLU A 64 -17.34 -1.20 -6.80
N SER A 65 -18.34 -1.93 -6.28
CA SER A 65 -18.60 -2.00 -4.83
C SER A 65 -17.50 -2.71 -4.04
N ASN A 66 -16.65 -3.46 -4.72
CA ASN A 66 -15.51 -4.16 -4.11
C ASN A 66 -14.19 -3.38 -4.25
N GLN A 67 -14.17 -2.24 -4.95
CA GLN A 67 -12.96 -1.43 -5.01
C GLN A 67 -12.59 -0.94 -3.62
N MET A 68 -11.31 -1.08 -3.28
CA MET A 68 -10.79 -0.68 -1.98
C MET A 68 -9.44 -0.01 -2.17
N SER A 69 -9.19 1.05 -1.41
CA SER A 69 -7.86 1.63 -1.28
C SER A 69 -7.44 1.76 0.18
N LEU A 70 -6.14 1.65 0.40
CA LEU A 70 -5.49 1.91 1.68
C LEU A 70 -4.44 2.99 1.45
N THR A 71 -4.55 4.11 2.15
CA THR A 71 -3.59 5.20 2.08
C THR A 71 -2.88 5.35 3.41
N LEU A 72 -1.55 5.28 3.38
CA LEU A 72 -0.65 5.65 4.47
C LEU A 72 -0.12 7.06 4.22
N ARG A 73 -0.39 8.00 5.13
CA ARG A 73 0.16 9.34 5.08
C ARG A 73 1.39 9.46 5.99
N LEU A 74 2.45 10.03 5.44
CA LEU A 74 3.74 10.27 6.08
C LEU A 74 4.02 11.78 6.13
N PRO A 75 3.61 12.48 7.20
CA PRO A 75 3.87 13.90 7.36
C PRO A 75 5.37 14.22 7.40
N GLY A 76 5.77 15.31 6.76
CA GLY A 76 7.16 15.76 6.73
C GLY A 76 8.08 14.97 5.80
N PHE A 77 7.65 13.83 5.27
CA PHE A 77 8.37 13.14 4.20
C PHE A 77 7.97 13.72 2.84
N LEU A 78 8.87 14.51 2.26
CA LEU A 78 8.61 15.32 1.07
C LEU A 78 9.69 15.06 -0.01
N PRO A 79 9.70 13.89 -0.66
CA PRO A 79 10.63 13.64 -1.75
C PRO A 79 10.28 14.51 -2.96
N ASP A 80 11.27 15.19 -3.56
CA ASP A 80 11.04 16.03 -4.75
C ASP A 80 10.56 15.21 -5.96
N ASN A 81 11.00 13.96 -6.05
CA ASN A 81 10.66 13.02 -7.12
C ASN A 81 10.73 11.56 -6.61
N TYR A 82 10.26 10.61 -7.42
CA TYR A 82 10.19 9.19 -7.06
C TYR A 82 11.54 8.58 -6.64
N THR A 83 12.68 9.12 -7.09
CA THR A 83 14.00 8.60 -6.69
C THR A 83 14.27 8.80 -5.20
N GLY A 84 13.67 9.83 -4.59
CA GLY A 84 13.78 10.11 -3.15
C GLY A 84 13.10 9.07 -2.25
N LEU A 85 12.24 8.21 -2.82
CA LEU A 85 11.59 7.10 -2.09
C LEU A 85 12.60 6.07 -1.57
N ILE A 86 13.84 6.08 -2.07
CA ILE A 86 14.92 5.25 -1.54
C ILE A 86 15.16 5.46 -0.04
N ALA A 87 14.81 6.64 0.49
CA ALA A 87 14.92 6.97 1.91
C ALA A 87 13.99 6.13 2.81
N LEU A 88 13.00 5.44 2.23
CA LEU A 88 12.12 4.52 2.95
C LEU A 88 12.76 3.14 3.18
N ASN A 89 13.94 2.86 2.61
CA ASN A 89 14.56 1.55 2.76
C ASN A 89 14.80 1.21 4.24
N ASP A 90 14.35 0.02 4.65
CA ASP A 90 14.46 -0.49 6.01
C ASP A 90 13.79 0.41 7.07
N THR A 91 12.66 1.03 6.70
CA THR A 91 11.86 1.85 7.62
C THR A 91 10.65 1.10 8.14
N ILE A 92 10.30 1.36 9.40
CA ILE A 92 9.10 0.86 10.06
C ILE A 92 8.32 2.07 10.56
N ILE A 93 7.06 2.16 10.14
CA ILE A 93 6.12 3.20 10.56
C ILE A 93 5.18 2.59 11.59
N ASP A 94 5.15 3.17 12.79
CA ASP A 94 4.15 2.83 13.80
C ASP A 94 2.82 3.50 13.42
N LEU A 95 1.83 2.67 13.05
CA LEU A 95 0.53 3.15 12.59
C LEU A 95 -0.35 3.66 13.74
N ALA A 96 -0.02 3.32 14.99
CA ALA A 96 -0.72 3.84 16.17
C ALA A 96 -0.16 5.20 16.62
N SER A 97 0.92 5.68 15.98
CA SER A 97 1.46 7.02 16.25
C SER A 97 0.42 8.10 15.93
N PRO A 98 0.24 9.13 16.79
CA PRO A 98 -0.67 10.25 16.53
C PRO A 98 -0.36 11.03 15.25
N ASP A 99 0.89 10.98 14.79
CA ASP A 99 1.35 11.65 13.57
C ASP A 99 1.08 10.84 12.30
N CYS A 100 0.64 9.58 12.43
CA CYS A 100 0.34 8.73 11.30
C CYS A 100 -1.16 8.81 10.97
N GLN A 101 -1.49 9.01 9.70
CA GLN A 101 -2.87 8.95 9.22
C GLN A 101 -3.01 7.81 8.23
N VAL A 102 -3.94 6.89 8.52
CA VAL A 102 -4.35 5.82 7.61
C VAL A 102 -5.78 6.11 7.16
N ILE A 103 -6.02 6.03 5.86
CA ILE A 103 -7.35 6.19 5.25
C ILE A 103 -7.68 4.91 4.51
N ILE A 104 -8.90 4.43 4.68
CA ILE A 104 -9.47 3.33 3.89
C ILE A 104 -10.63 3.91 3.09
N GLU A 105 -10.69 3.59 1.80
CA GLU A 105 -11.81 3.88 0.94
C GLU A 105 -12.39 2.56 0.43
N ILE A 106 -13.72 2.42 0.45
CA ILE A 106 -14.44 1.27 -0.11
C ILE A 106 -15.52 1.79 -1.03
N ALA A 107 -15.61 1.25 -2.26
CA ALA A 107 -16.56 1.68 -3.28
C ALA A 107 -16.52 3.21 -3.54
N GLY A 108 -15.32 3.78 -3.58
CA GLY A 108 -15.11 5.23 -3.78
C GLY A 108 -15.50 6.10 -2.58
N THR A 109 -15.87 5.52 -1.43
CA THR A 109 -16.30 6.24 -0.24
C THR A 109 -15.31 6.06 0.91
N PRO A 110 -14.72 7.15 1.44
CA PRO A 110 -13.85 7.07 2.60
C PRO A 110 -14.59 6.55 3.83
N VAL A 111 -13.93 5.68 4.60
CA VAL A 111 -14.42 5.23 5.90
C VAL A 111 -14.27 6.38 6.90
N GLU A 112 -15.40 6.97 7.31
CA GLU A 112 -15.40 8.17 8.17
C GLU A 112 -15.02 7.89 9.63
N SER A 113 -15.47 6.76 10.19
CA SER A 113 -15.16 6.37 11.57
C SER A 113 -14.06 5.33 11.58
N PHE A 114 -12.83 5.79 11.72
CA PHE A 114 -11.62 4.96 11.67
C PHE A 114 -10.64 5.38 12.77
N SER A 115 -10.16 4.42 13.57
CA SER A 115 -9.02 4.63 14.46
C SER A 115 -8.12 3.40 14.53
N ILE A 116 -6.81 3.60 14.44
CA ILE A 116 -5.83 2.53 14.64
C ILE A 116 -5.72 2.22 16.14
N ILE A 117 -5.77 0.93 16.47
CA ILE A 117 -5.50 0.42 17.82
C ILE A 117 -4.00 0.08 17.96
N SER A 118 -3.45 -0.62 16.97
CA SER A 118 -2.06 -1.10 16.96
C SER A 118 -1.68 -1.56 15.55
N GLY A 119 -0.41 -1.45 15.17
CA GLY A 119 0.09 -2.06 13.95
C GLY A 119 1.29 -1.33 13.37
N GLY A 120 1.81 -1.86 12.27
CA GLY A 120 2.99 -1.32 11.62
C GLY A 120 2.90 -1.40 10.11
N PHE A 121 3.65 -0.51 9.46
CA PHE A 121 3.88 -0.53 8.03
C PHE A 121 5.39 -0.48 7.80
N GLN A 122 5.95 -1.56 7.26
CA GLN A 122 7.38 -1.71 7.03
C GLN A 122 7.67 -1.59 5.55
N PHE A 123 8.53 -0.65 5.17
CA PHE A 123 9.22 -0.65 3.89
C PHE A 123 10.54 -1.41 4.06
N LYS A 124 10.48 -2.74 3.93
CA LYS A 124 11.64 -3.62 4.15
C LYS A 124 12.73 -3.36 3.11
N ARG A 125 12.33 -3.08 1.88
CA ARG A 125 13.23 -2.79 0.77
C ARG A 125 12.74 -1.57 0.00
N ALA A 126 13.65 -0.62 -0.24
CA ALA A 126 13.52 0.35 -1.32
C ALA A 126 14.78 0.27 -2.18
N GLN A 127 14.65 0.12 -3.50
CA GLN A 127 15.80 0.02 -4.39
C GLN A 127 15.52 0.64 -5.76
N HIS A 128 16.55 1.24 -6.36
CA HIS A 128 16.47 1.76 -7.72
C HIS A 128 16.39 0.61 -8.73
N LEU A 129 15.48 0.74 -9.71
CA LEU A 129 15.43 -0.13 -10.88
C LEU A 129 16.03 0.61 -12.09
N PHE A 130 17.02 -0.02 -12.71
CA PHE A 130 17.68 0.49 -13.90
C PHE A 130 17.42 -0.43 -15.10
N VAL A 131 17.04 0.15 -16.24
CA VAL A 131 16.97 -0.50 -17.55
C VAL A 131 17.92 0.25 -18.47
N ASP A 132 18.87 -0.47 -19.08
CA ASP A 132 19.88 0.13 -19.97
C ASP A 132 20.61 1.35 -19.37
N LYS A 133 20.91 1.29 -18.07
CA LYS A 133 21.55 2.35 -17.25
C LYS A 133 20.68 3.58 -17.00
N MET A 134 19.44 3.60 -17.45
CA MET A 134 18.47 4.63 -17.11
C MET A 134 17.65 4.15 -15.92
N GLN A 135 17.53 4.98 -14.88
CA GLN A 135 16.62 4.69 -13.79
C GLN A 135 15.19 4.84 -14.31
N VAL A 136 14.37 3.81 -14.10
CA VAL A 136 12.96 3.81 -14.53
C VAL A 136 12.02 3.93 -13.34
N GLU A 137 12.35 3.30 -12.21
CA GLU A 137 11.49 3.22 -11.03
C GLU A 137 12.33 3.14 -9.74
N VAL A 138 11.65 3.29 -8.60
CA VAL A 138 12.07 2.76 -7.29
C VAL A 138 11.11 1.63 -6.93
N ILE A 139 11.65 0.44 -6.70
CA ILE A 139 10.91 -0.70 -6.17
C ILE A 139 10.75 -0.49 -4.67
N LEU A 140 9.51 -0.53 -4.18
CA LEU A 140 9.15 -0.53 -2.77
C LEU A 140 8.52 -1.88 -2.43
N SER A 141 9.09 -2.57 -1.43
CA SER A 141 8.60 -3.87 -1.01
C SER A 141 8.62 -3.98 0.50
N GLY A 142 7.55 -4.53 1.06
CA GLY A 142 7.48 -4.67 2.50
C GLY A 142 6.20 -5.33 2.99
N TYR A 143 5.91 -5.08 4.26
CA TYR A 143 4.83 -5.72 5.00
C TYR A 143 3.99 -4.70 5.76
N PHE A 144 2.74 -5.04 6.02
CA PHE A 144 1.87 -4.24 6.88
C PHE A 144 0.84 -5.10 7.59
N GLU A 145 0.55 -4.74 8.83
CA GLU A 145 -0.52 -5.35 9.61
C GLU A 145 -1.01 -4.35 10.64
N PHE A 146 -2.32 -4.33 10.89
CA PHE A 146 -2.87 -3.48 11.94
C PHE A 146 -4.26 -3.91 12.38
N ARG A 147 -4.64 -3.45 13.57
CA ARG A 147 -5.98 -3.54 14.13
C ARG A 147 -6.57 -2.14 14.19
N ALA A 148 -7.82 -2.00 13.78
CA ALA A 148 -8.52 -0.74 13.79
C ALA A 148 -9.94 -0.90 14.36
N LEU A 149 -10.53 0.21 14.79
CA LEU A 149 -11.97 0.33 14.96
C LEU A 149 -12.55 1.01 13.72
N ILE A 150 -13.43 0.31 13.03
CA ILE A 150 -14.15 0.80 11.85
C ILE A 150 -15.63 0.82 12.19
N ASN A 151 -16.24 2.00 12.20
CA ASN A 151 -17.63 2.20 12.62
C ASN A 151 -17.92 1.57 14.01
N GLY A 152 -16.94 1.68 14.92
CA GLY A 152 -17.01 1.11 16.27
C GLY A 152 -16.82 -0.41 16.36
N GLN A 153 -16.59 -1.11 15.24
CA GLN A 153 -16.31 -2.55 15.22
C GLN A 153 -14.81 -2.83 15.04
N PRO A 154 -14.22 -3.76 15.80
CA PRO A 154 -12.85 -4.20 15.57
C PRO A 154 -12.71 -4.87 14.21
N VAL A 155 -11.76 -4.40 13.42
CA VAL A 155 -11.35 -4.98 12.13
C VAL A 155 -9.86 -5.22 12.17
N THR A 156 -9.41 -6.34 11.62
CA THR A 156 -7.99 -6.68 11.53
C THR A 156 -7.55 -6.76 10.08
N ILE A 157 -6.44 -6.09 9.77
CA ILE A 157 -5.70 -6.29 8.52
C ILE A 157 -4.44 -7.09 8.84
N THR A 158 -4.31 -8.27 8.22
CA THR A 158 -3.26 -9.24 8.53
C THR A 158 -2.50 -9.70 7.30
N ASP A 159 -1.27 -10.16 7.58
CA ASP A 159 -0.31 -10.71 6.65
C ASP A 159 0.16 -9.74 5.55
N GLY A 160 -0.31 -8.49 5.51
CA GLY A 160 -0.13 -7.57 4.40
C GLY A 160 1.29 -7.55 3.82
N ARG A 161 1.38 -7.65 2.49
CA ARG A 161 2.63 -7.54 1.74
C ARG A 161 2.45 -6.72 0.48
N PHE A 162 3.50 -6.04 0.06
CA PHE A 162 3.54 -5.30 -1.20
C PHE A 162 4.90 -5.43 -1.86
N ASP A 163 4.89 -5.36 -3.18
CA ASP A 163 6.07 -5.34 -4.04
C ASP A 163 5.74 -4.58 -5.33
N VAL A 164 6.06 -3.29 -5.35
CA VAL A 164 5.55 -2.33 -6.33
C VAL A 164 6.65 -1.41 -6.86
N GLY A 165 6.58 -1.07 -8.14
CA GLY A 165 7.41 -0.04 -8.76
C GLY A 165 6.74 1.32 -8.71
N ILE A 166 7.48 2.34 -8.25
CA ILE A 166 7.07 3.74 -8.33
C ILE A 166 8.01 4.48 -9.30
N GLY A 167 7.45 4.99 -10.38
CA GLY A 167 8.14 5.76 -11.41
C GLY A 167 7.38 7.05 -11.75
N PRO A 168 7.68 7.68 -12.91
CA PRO A 168 7.02 8.91 -13.35
C PRO A 168 5.49 8.81 -13.48
N ASP A 169 4.96 7.64 -13.81
CA ASP A 169 3.54 7.46 -14.15
C ASP A 169 2.61 7.35 -12.91
N ASN A 170 3.18 7.05 -11.74
CA ASN A 170 2.45 6.85 -10.49
C ASN A 170 3.06 7.59 -9.29
N PHE A 171 3.97 8.54 -9.57
CA PHE A 171 4.46 9.52 -8.61
C PHE A 171 3.88 10.91 -8.95
N TYR A 172 3.28 11.55 -7.96
CA TYR A 172 2.67 12.86 -8.10
C TYR A 172 3.26 13.82 -7.05
N ASN A 173 3.56 15.05 -7.46
CA ASN A 173 4.02 16.11 -6.56
C ASN A 173 3.36 17.43 -6.98
N TYR A 174 2.40 17.92 -6.17
CA TYR A 174 1.59 19.11 -6.48
C TYR A 174 1.09 19.85 -5.23
#